data_AF-A0A0R3PWJ3-F1
#
_entry.id   AF-A0A0R3PWJ3-F1
#
_cell.length_a   1.000
_cell.length_b   1.000
_cell.length_c   1.000
_cell.angle_alpha   90.00
_cell.angle_beta   90.00
_cell.angle_gamma   90.00
#
_symmetry.space_group_name_H-M   'P 1'
#
loop_
_entity.id
_entity.type
_entity.pdbx_description
1 polymer ?
#
loop_
_entity_poly.entity_id
_entity_poly.type
_entity_poly.pdbx_seq_one_letter_code
_entity_poly.pdbx_strand_id
1 'polypeptide(L)'
;MTCNDSGYQAISFDHSTHQATVNEDACTGCTLCYSVCPIPECIQMVPRRGAWKAPNRGISPDFKLVTPDVLKLRPREKLVINEN
;
A
#
# COMPACT_ATOMS: atom_id res chain seq x y z
N MET A 1 -16.81 8.14 -0.60
CA MET A 1 -16.01 6.92 -0.30
C MET A 1 -14.61 7.38 0.08
N THR A 2 -14.12 7.15 1.30
CA THR A 2 -12.88 7.77 1.82
C THR A 2 -11.63 7.54 0.96
N CYS A 3 -11.49 6.35 0.34
CA CYS A 3 -10.34 6.08 -0.52
C CYS A 3 -10.29 6.96 -1.77
N ASN A 4 -11.44 7.42 -2.27
CA ASN A 4 -11.50 8.25 -3.47
C ASN A 4 -11.07 9.69 -3.18
N ASP A 5 -11.64 10.30 -2.15
CA ASP A 5 -11.51 11.74 -1.91
C ASP A 5 -10.41 12.08 -0.90
N SER A 6 -9.85 11.08 -0.22
CA SER A 6 -8.82 11.28 0.81
C SER A 6 -7.71 10.22 0.75
N GLY A 7 -7.69 9.39 -0.29
CA GLY A 7 -6.75 8.27 -0.42
C GLY A 7 -6.14 8.17 -1.81
N TYR A 8 -6.11 6.94 -2.32
CA TYR A 8 -5.37 6.56 -3.52
C TYR A 8 -6.26 5.90 -4.58
N GLN A 9 -7.59 6.13 -4.51
CA GLN A 9 -8.57 5.64 -5.48
C GLN A 9 -8.45 4.12 -5.74
N ALA A 10 -8.11 3.35 -4.70
CA ALA A 10 -7.73 1.94 -4.78
C ALA A 10 -8.86 0.96 -4.41
N ILE A 11 -10.10 1.44 -4.31
CA ILE A 11 -11.28 0.63 -4.01
C ILE A 11 -12.25 0.74 -5.17
N SER A 12 -12.60 -0.39 -5.78
CA SER A 12 -13.74 -0.46 -6.69
C SER A 12 -15.02 -0.73 -5.88
N PHE A 13 -16.13 -0.19 -6.35
CA PHE A 13 -17.43 -0.35 -5.71
C PHE A 13 -18.45 -0.73 -6.77
N ASP A 14 -18.99 -1.94 -6.63
CA ASP A 14 -19.93 -2.47 -7.60
C ASP A 14 -21.28 -1.73 -7.51
N HIS A 15 -21.76 -1.21 -8.63
CA HIS A 15 -23.00 -0.41 -8.66
C HIS A 15 -24.28 -1.20 -8.41
N SER A 16 -24.25 -2.53 -8.57
CA SER A 16 -25.44 -3.38 -8.45
C SER A 16 -25.56 -4.02 -7.06
N THR A 17 -24.44 -4.52 -6.54
CA THR A 17 -24.32 -5.24 -5.26
C THR A 17 -23.87 -4.34 -4.13
N HIS A 18 -23.32 -3.15 -4.44
CA HIS A 18 -22.67 -2.26 -3.47
C HIS A 18 -21.52 -2.94 -2.71
N GLN A 19 -20.90 -3.97 -3.31
CA GLN A 19 -19.74 -4.62 -2.72
C GLN A 19 -18.46 -3.84 -3.06
N ALA A 20 -17.71 -3.48 -2.03
CA ALA A 20 -16.40 -2.84 -2.16
C ALA A 20 -15.30 -3.90 -2.32
N THR A 21 -14.40 -3.71 -3.29
CA THR A 21 -13.22 -4.57 -3.50
C THR A 21 -11.95 -3.74 -3.50
N VAL A 22 -10.93 -4.18 -2.77
CA VAL A 22 -9.63 -3.49 -2.71
C VAL A 22 -8.75 -3.95 -3.87
N ASN A 23 -8.19 -3.01 -4.62
CA ASN A 23 -7.11 -3.29 -5.56
C ASN A 23 -5.77 -3.32 -4.80
N GLU A 24 -5.24 -4.52 -4.54
CA GLU A 24 -4.01 -4.72 -3.76
C GLU A 24 -2.75 -4.08 -4.40
N ASP A 25 -2.75 -3.88 -5.72
CA ASP A 25 -1.62 -3.29 -6.42
C ASP A 25 -1.51 -1.79 -6.19
N ALA A 26 -2.67 -1.11 -6.17
CA ALA A 26 -2.79 0.33 -5.96
C ALA A 26 -2.91 0.71 -4.47
N CYS A 27 -3.40 -0.20 -3.62
CA CYS A 27 -3.54 0.03 -2.19
C CYS A 27 -2.18 0.31 -1.53
N THR A 28 -2.10 1.40 -0.77
CA THR A 28 -0.88 1.81 -0.05
C THR A 28 -0.86 1.36 1.41
N GLY A 29 -1.97 0.79 1.91
CA GLY A 29 -2.09 0.40 3.31
C GLY A 29 -2.24 1.57 4.28
N CYS A 30 -2.72 2.74 3.84
CA CYS A 30 -2.85 3.94 4.67
C CYS A 30 -3.87 3.85 5.81
N THR A 31 -4.62 2.75 5.93
CA THR A 31 -5.63 2.48 6.98
C THR A 31 -6.87 3.39 7.03
N LEU A 32 -7.02 4.38 6.15
CA LEU A 32 -8.18 5.29 6.19
C LEU A 32 -9.54 4.59 6.00
N CYS A 33 -9.63 3.58 5.13
CA CYS A 33 -10.88 2.83 4.93
C CYS A 33 -11.28 2.01 6.16
N TYR A 34 -10.30 1.42 6.86
CA TYR A 34 -10.51 0.70 8.11
C TYR A 34 -11.10 1.62 9.18
N SER A 35 -10.49 2.79 9.39
CA SER A 35 -10.87 3.71 10.47
C SER A 35 -12.28 4.29 10.36
N VAL A 36 -12.85 4.34 9.15
CA VAL A 36 -14.20 4.88 8.90
C VAL A 36 -15.27 3.80 8.75
N CYS A 37 -14.89 2.52 8.73
CA CYS A 37 -15.85 1.44 8.52
C CYS A 37 -16.79 1.34 9.73
N PRO A 38 -18.12 1.41 9.55
CA PRO A 38 -19.06 1.35 10.67
C PRO A 38 -19.24 -0.08 11.23
N ILE A 39 -18.74 -1.10 10.52
CA ILE A 39 -18.85 -2.50 10.93
C ILE A 39 -17.50 -2.94 11.52
N PRO A 40 -17.43 -3.28 12.82
CA PRO A 40 -16.21 -3.77 13.45
C PRO A 40 -15.67 -5.00 12.72
N GLU A 41 -14.34 -5.06 12.56
CA GLU A 41 -13.62 -6.18 11.93
C GLU A 41 -14.02 -6.53 10.48
N CYS A 42 -14.80 -5.68 9.80
CA CYS A 42 -15.17 -5.89 8.39
C CYS A 42 -13.98 -5.73 7.44
N ILE A 43 -13.06 -4.83 7.75
CA ILE A 43 -11.82 -4.60 6.99
C ILE A 43 -10.65 -5.05 7.85
N GLN A 44 -9.69 -5.76 7.25
CA GLN A 44 -8.48 -6.19 7.94
C GLN A 44 -7.23 -5.76 7.19
N MET A 45 -6.24 -5.28 7.93
CA MET A 45 -4.93 -4.97 7.39
C MET A 45 -4.06 -6.22 7.40
N VAL A 46 -3.54 -6.60 6.25
CA VAL A 46 -2.70 -7.79 6.08
C VAL A 46 -1.33 -7.43 5.48
N PRO A 47 -0.28 -8.23 5.73
CA PRO A 47 1.01 -8.01 5.09
C PRO A 47 0.90 -8.06 3.56
N ARG A 48 1.42 -7.04 2.88
CA ARG A 48 1.48 -7.01 1.41
C ARG A 48 2.36 -8.15 0.91
N ARG A 49 1.85 -8.92 -0.05
CA ARG A 49 2.59 -10.00 -0.70
C ARG A 49 3.24 -9.51 -1.99
N GLY A 50 4.31 -10.17 -2.41
CA GLY A 50 5.02 -9.87 -3.66
C GLY A 50 6.28 -9.01 -3.49
N ALA A 51 6.84 -8.58 -4.62
CA ALA A 51 8.05 -7.76 -4.66
C ALA A 51 7.77 -6.34 -4.13
N TRP A 52 8.81 -5.69 -3.59
CA TRP A 52 8.75 -4.27 -3.24
C TRP A 52 8.41 -3.45 -4.49
N LYS A 53 7.43 -2.55 -4.37
CA LYS A 53 7.08 -1.58 -5.41
C LYS A 53 7.47 -0.19 -4.94
N ALA A 54 8.09 0.56 -5.84
CA ALA A 54 8.41 1.95 -5.59
C ALA A 54 7.13 2.76 -5.30
N PRO A 55 7.17 3.72 -4.35
CA PRO A 55 6.05 4.63 -4.12
C PRO A 55 5.69 5.40 -5.40
N ASN A 56 4.40 5.67 -5.61
CA ASN A 56 3.96 6.52 -6.72
C ASN A 56 4.39 7.98 -6.46
N ARG A 57 5.30 8.49 -7.28
CA ARG A 57 5.86 9.86 -7.18
C ARG A 57 5.11 10.88 -8.06
N GLY A 58 4.22 10.44 -8.94
CA GLY A 58 3.57 11.29 -9.95
C GLY A 58 4.48 11.69 -11.12
N ILE A 59 5.72 12.09 -10.85
CA ILE A 59 6.76 12.41 -11.85
C ILE A 59 7.96 11.48 -11.70
N SER A 60 8.66 11.22 -12.82
CA SER A 60 9.93 10.51 -12.78
C SER A 60 10.99 11.39 -12.11
N PRO A 61 11.72 10.90 -11.10
CA PRO A 61 12.81 11.67 -10.52
C PRO A 61 13.95 11.82 -11.53
N ASP A 62 14.57 13.00 -11.57
CA ASP A 62 15.74 13.29 -12.42
C ASP A 62 17.03 12.61 -11.92
N PHE A 63 16.94 11.92 -10.77
CA PHE A 63 18.04 11.18 -10.18
C PHE A 63 17.73 9.68 -10.13
N LYS A 64 18.77 8.85 -10.21
CA LYS A 64 18.65 7.41 -10.06
C LYS A 64 18.23 7.10 -8.62
N LEU A 65 17.05 6.51 -8.45
CA LEU A 65 16.62 5.96 -7.17
C LEU A 65 17.57 4.82 -6.80
N VAL A 66 18.50 5.08 -5.89
CA VAL A 66 19.26 4.03 -5.22
C VAL A 66 18.34 3.47 -4.15
N THR A 67 17.38 2.64 -4.55
CA THR A 67 16.72 1.78 -3.57
C THR A 67 17.80 0.81 -3.11
N PRO A 68 18.27 0.84 -1.85
CA PRO A 68 19.17 -0.21 -1.42
C PRO A 68 18.42 -1.53 -1.61
N ASP A 69 19.08 -2.53 -2.21
CA ASP A 69 18.55 -3.89 -2.24
C ASP A 69 18.36 -4.33 -0.80
N VAL A 70 17.14 -4.18 -0.27
CA VAL A 70 16.82 -4.55 1.10
C VAL A 70 16.80 -6.08 1.11
N LEU A 71 17.97 -6.67 1.31
CA LEU A 71 18.14 -8.09 1.54
C LEU A 71 17.23 -8.44 2.73
N LYS A 72 16.29 -9.36 2.51
CA LYS A 72 15.25 -9.81 3.47
C LYS A 72 15.63 -9.58 4.94
N LEU A 73 14.93 -8.66 5.60
CA LEU A 73 15.12 -8.39 7.02
C LEU A 73 14.67 -9.61 7.85
N ARG A 74 15.60 -10.25 8.56
CA ARG A 74 15.25 -11.14 9.67
C ARG A 74 14.87 -10.30 10.89
N PRO A 75 13.97 -10.76 11.78
CA PRO A 75 13.27 -9.92 12.77
C PRO A 75 14.12 -9.19 13.83
N ARG A 76 15.46 -9.32 13.82
CA ARG A 76 16.35 -8.79 14.86
C ARG A 76 17.72 -8.25 14.39
N GLU A 77 17.99 -8.18 13.10
CA GLU A 77 19.29 -7.67 12.61
C GLU A 77 19.14 -6.25 12.04
N LYS A 78 20.08 -5.36 12.39
CA LYS A 78 20.13 -3.96 11.91
C LYS A 78 20.11 -3.94 10.38
N LEU A 79 19.43 -2.95 9.79
CA LEU A 79 19.51 -2.65 8.36
C LEU A 79 20.98 -2.48 7.97
N VAL A 80 21.50 -3.40 7.15
CA VAL A 80 22.79 -3.25 6.47
C VAL A 80 22.48 -2.75 5.06
N ILE A 81 22.79 -1.48 4.82
CA ILE A 81 22.75 -0.86 3.51
C ILE A 81 24.01 -1.28 2.77
N ASN A 82 23.87 -1.98 1.63
CA ASN A 82 25.01 -2.29 0.77
C ASN A 82 25.24 -1.10 -0.16
N GLU A 83 26.33 -0.37 0.04
CA GLU A 83 26.76 0.75 -0.79
C GLU A 83 27.58 0.21 -1.96
N ASN A 84 26.96 -0.04 -3.11
CA ASN A 84 27.66 -0.23 -4.37
C ASN A 84 26.88 0.41 -5.53
#